data_AF-A0A7S1KJ90-F1
#
_entry.id   AF-A0A7S1KJ90-F1
#
_cell.length_a   1.000
_cell.length_b   1.000
_cell.length_c   1.000
_cell.angle_alpha   90.00
_cell.angle_beta   90.00
_cell.angle_gamma   90.00
#
_symmetry.space_group_name_H-M   'P 1'
#
loop_
_entity.id
_entity.type
_entity.pdbx_description
1 polymer ?
#
loop_
_entity_poly.entity_id
_entity_poly.type
_entity_poly.pdbx_seq_one_letter_code
_entity_poly.pdbx_strand_id
1 'polypeptide(L)'
;MADFHKPLLWADELQWIIDNIGKGNVTTTLLFKSSRDTFAYASFLNKVAYKSGLLFAIRQGDTHRFGAFVDGPLTAPQDPTKTNRYKAPLFFFSLSGAYETPTKIELP
;
A
#
# COMPACT_ATOMS: atom_id res chain seq x y z
N MET A 1 26.41 12.75 -11.28
CA MET A 1 26.15 11.31 -11.07
C MET A 1 24.67 11.10 -11.30
N ALA A 2 24.26 10.15 -12.13
CA ALA A 2 22.85 9.94 -12.42
C ALA A 2 22.14 9.53 -11.13
N ASP A 3 21.15 10.32 -10.71
CA ASP A 3 20.21 9.94 -9.66
C ASP A 3 19.36 8.80 -10.24
N PHE A 4 19.84 7.56 -10.06
CA PHE A 4 19.07 6.36 -10.36
C PHE A 4 17.89 6.36 -9.40
N HIS A 5 16.79 6.95 -9.83
CA HIS A 5 15.60 7.09 -9.03
C HIS A 5 15.05 5.70 -8.71
N LYS A 6 15.41 5.16 -7.53
CA LYS A 6 14.89 3.88 -7.04
C LYS A 6 13.35 3.96 -7.02
N PRO A 7 12.63 3.14 -7.79
CA PRO A 7 11.19 3.16 -7.77
C PRO A 7 10.69 2.70 -6.40
N LEU A 8 9.49 3.15 -6.04
CA LEU A 8 8.82 2.73 -4.82
C LEU A 8 8.56 1.20 -4.82
N LEU A 9 8.25 0.64 -5.99
CA LEU A 9 7.88 -0.75 -6.16
C LEU A 9 8.39 -1.25 -7.52
N TRP A 10 9.16 -2.34 -7.53
CA TRP A 10 9.56 -3.03 -8.76
C TRP A 10 8.48 -4.03 -9.22
N ALA A 11 8.59 -4.50 -10.47
CA ALA A 11 7.60 -5.40 -11.06
C ALA A 11 7.61 -6.80 -10.40
N ASP A 12 8.79 -7.32 -10.09
CA ASP A 12 8.98 -8.59 -9.37
C ASP A 12 8.49 -8.50 -7.92
N GLU A 13 8.72 -7.37 -7.24
CA GLU A 13 8.17 -7.13 -5.90
C GLU A 13 6.64 -7.01 -5.91
N LEU A 14 6.09 -6.33 -6.91
CA LEU A 14 4.64 -6.27 -7.07
C LEU A 14 4.06 -7.66 -7.30
N GLN A 15 4.69 -8.48 -8.15
CA GLN A 15 4.27 -9.85 -8.39
C GLN A 15 4.36 -10.69 -7.10
N TRP A 16 5.46 -10.57 -6.35
CA TRP A 16 5.62 -11.24 -5.07
C TRP A 16 4.50 -10.87 -4.08
N ILE A 17 4.09 -9.59 -4.02
CA ILE A 17 2.95 -9.16 -3.20
C ILE A 17 1.64 -9.81 -3.69
N ILE A 18 1.39 -9.83 -5.00
CA ILE A 18 0.20 -10.44 -5.61
C ILE A 18 0.11 -11.92 -5.25
N ASP A 19 1.20 -12.66 -5.34
CA ASP A 19 1.24 -14.08 -4.99
C ASP A 19 0.91 -14.30 -3.51
N ASN A 20 1.38 -13.40 -2.63
CA ASN A 20 1.12 -13.45 -1.19
C ASN A 20 -0.30 -12.99 -0.77
N ILE A 21 -1.02 -12.30 -1.64
CA ILE A 21 -2.45 -12.00 -1.44
C ILE A 21 -3.29 -13.29 -1.52
N GLY A 22 -2.84 -14.30 -2.27
CA GLY A 22 -3.54 -15.59 -2.40
C GLY A 22 -4.85 -15.51 -3.18
N LYS A 23 -5.02 -14.48 -4.02
CA LYS A 23 -6.20 -14.30 -4.90
C LYS A 23 -5.83 -14.58 -6.35
N GLY A 24 -6.71 -15.28 -7.07
CA GLY A 24 -6.58 -15.47 -8.51
C GLY A 24 -7.02 -14.23 -9.31
N ASN A 25 -6.43 -14.03 -10.49
CA ASN A 25 -6.79 -12.99 -11.47
C ASN A 25 -6.78 -11.55 -10.90
N VAL A 26 -5.66 -11.15 -10.29
CA VAL A 26 -5.47 -9.80 -9.77
C VAL A 26 -5.03 -8.85 -10.90
N THR A 27 -5.75 -7.74 -11.06
CA THR A 27 -5.33 -6.61 -11.89
C THR A 27 -4.95 -5.43 -11.01
N THR A 28 -3.81 -4.80 -11.29
CA THR A 28 -3.30 -3.67 -10.51
C THR A 28 -3.47 -2.36 -11.26
N THR A 29 -4.05 -1.35 -10.59
CA THR A 29 -4.20 0.00 -11.12
C THR A 29 -3.67 1.02 -10.12
N LEU A 30 -2.81 1.95 -10.57
CA LEU A 30 -2.31 3.02 -9.71
C LEU A 30 -3.40 4.07 -9.44
N LEU A 31 -4.01 4.00 -8.26
CA LEU A 31 -5.06 4.92 -7.85
C LEU A 31 -4.51 6.29 -7.39
N PHE A 32 -3.39 6.28 -6.66
CA PHE A 32 -2.80 7.47 -6.05
C PHE A 32 -1.29 7.33 -5.94
N LYS A 33 -0.55 8.41 -6.21
CA LYS A 33 0.88 8.57 -5.93
C LYS A 33 1.13 9.98 -5.42
N SER A 34 1.67 10.14 -4.22
CA SER A 34 1.83 11.46 -3.58
C SER A 34 2.62 12.47 -4.44
N SER A 35 3.66 12.01 -5.13
CA SER A 35 4.46 12.85 -6.03
C SER A 35 3.71 13.29 -7.31
N ARG A 36 2.58 12.66 -7.64
CA ARG A 36 1.71 13.00 -8.80
C ARG A 36 0.46 13.74 -8.35
N ASP A 37 -0.15 13.29 -7.25
CA ASP A 37 -1.52 13.61 -6.85
C ASP A 37 -1.60 14.50 -5.59
N THR A 38 -0.46 15.05 -5.12
CA THR A 38 -0.26 15.81 -3.87
C THR A 38 -0.01 14.97 -2.61
N PHE A 39 0.52 15.61 -1.57
CA PHE A 39 0.76 15.02 -0.24
C PHE A 39 -0.43 15.19 0.72
N ALA A 40 -1.54 15.77 0.27
CA ALA A 40 -2.69 16.06 1.12
C ALA A 40 -3.54 14.80 1.36
N TYR A 41 -3.95 14.58 2.62
CA TYR A 41 -4.80 13.46 3.01
C TYR A 41 -6.16 13.46 2.28
N ALA A 42 -6.76 14.64 2.07
CA ALA A 42 -8.02 14.77 1.35
C ALA A 42 -7.90 14.29 -0.11
N SER A 43 -6.80 14.63 -0.80
CA SER A 43 -6.52 14.17 -2.17
C SER A 43 -6.40 12.65 -2.25
N PHE A 44 -5.72 12.05 -1.27
CA PHE A 44 -5.61 10.60 -1.14
C PHE A 44 -6.99 9.96 -0.95
N LEU A 45 -7.77 10.42 0.04
CA LEU A 45 -9.10 9.88 0.33
C LEU A 45 -10.03 9.97 -0.88
N ASN A 46 -10.03 11.09 -1.61
CA ASN A 46 -10.86 11.27 -2.81
C ASN A 46 -10.57 10.23 -3.91
N LYS A 47 -9.39 9.61 -3.92
CA LYS A 47 -9.00 8.58 -4.90
C LYS A 47 -9.29 7.16 -4.43
N VAL A 48 -9.26 6.91 -3.12
CA VAL A 48 -9.33 5.55 -2.55
C VAL A 48 -10.63 5.23 -1.80
N ALA A 49 -11.43 6.25 -1.47
CA ALA A 49 -12.67 6.05 -0.73
C ALA A 49 -13.58 5.05 -1.43
N TYR A 50 -14.18 4.16 -0.62
CA TYR A 50 -15.10 3.10 -1.03
C TYR A 50 -14.50 2.01 -1.95
N LYS A 51 -13.20 2.06 -2.24
CA LYS A 51 -12.50 1.01 -3.01
C LYS A 51 -11.97 -0.08 -2.08
N SER A 52 -11.98 -1.32 -2.55
CA SER A 52 -11.48 -2.51 -1.83
C SER A 52 -10.28 -3.14 -2.53
N GLY A 53 -9.58 -4.06 -1.86
CA GLY A 53 -8.38 -4.72 -2.40
C GLY A 53 -7.23 -3.73 -2.58
N LEU A 54 -7.03 -2.87 -1.59
CA LEU A 54 -6.09 -1.76 -1.67
C LEU A 54 -4.69 -2.19 -1.24
N LEU A 55 -3.71 -1.93 -2.10
CA LEU A 55 -2.29 -2.07 -1.80
C LEU A 55 -1.69 -0.70 -1.49
N PHE A 56 -1.23 -0.52 -0.26
CA PHE A 56 -0.47 0.66 0.16
C PHE A 56 1.01 0.33 0.11
N ALA A 57 1.77 1.07 -0.70
CA ALA A 57 3.23 1.01 -0.73
C ALA A 57 3.79 2.35 -0.25
N ILE A 58 4.72 2.30 0.70
CA ILE A 58 5.30 3.44 1.39
C ILE A 58 6.81 3.34 1.31
N ARG A 59 7.47 4.46 1.01
CA ARG A 59 8.92 4.62 1.10
C ARG A 59 9.24 5.62 2.19
N GLN A 60 10.14 5.23 3.10
CA GLN A 60 10.70 6.11 4.11
C GLN A 60 12.21 6.24 3.88
N GLY A 61 12.65 7.44 3.52
CA GLY A 61 14.02 7.70 3.12
C GLY A 61 14.45 6.85 1.92
N ASP A 62 15.70 6.40 1.90
CA ASP A 62 16.28 5.65 0.78
C ASP A 62 16.39 4.14 1.06
N THR A 63 16.03 3.72 2.26
CA THR A 63 16.32 2.36 2.77
C THR A 63 15.06 1.54 2.97
N HIS A 64 13.96 2.15 3.41
CA HIS A 64 12.76 1.41 3.82
C HIS A 64 11.66 1.50 2.76
N ARG A 65 11.19 0.34 2.33
CA ARG A 65 10.02 0.17 1.47
C ARG A 65 9.14 -0.89 2.08
N PHE A 66 7.91 -0.54 2.39
CA PHE A 66 7.00 -1.38 3.16
C PHE A 66 5.56 -0.97 2.91
N GLY A 67 4.61 -1.70 3.48
CA GLY A 67 3.22 -1.35 3.33
C GLY A 67 2.26 -2.41 3.81
N ALA A 68 1.04 -2.34 3.29
CA ALA A 68 -0.05 -3.20 3.68
C ALA A 68 -0.97 -3.50 2.49
N PHE A 69 -1.53 -4.70 2.48
CA PHE A 69 -2.69 -5.02 1.66
C PHE A 69 -3.93 -5.06 2.54
N VAL A 70 -4.98 -4.32 2.17
CA VAL A 70 -6.25 -4.27 2.89
C VAL A 70 -7.36 -4.79 1.96
N ASP A 71 -7.93 -5.94 2.30
CA ASP A 71 -9.01 -6.55 1.54
C ASP A 71 -10.40 -6.10 1.99
N GLY A 72 -10.63 -4.79 1.97
CA GLY A 72 -11.89 -4.20 2.35
C GLY A 72 -11.95 -2.71 1.99
N PRO A 73 -13.15 -2.11 2.01
CA PRO A 73 -13.33 -0.73 1.64
C PRO A 73 -12.75 0.23 2.68
N LEU A 74 -12.12 1.32 2.20
CA LEU A 74 -11.85 2.48 3.05
C LEU A 74 -13.04 3.43 3.02
N THR A 75 -13.83 3.42 4.09
CA THR A 75 -14.95 4.35 4.26
C THR A 75 -14.61 5.38 5.32
N ALA A 76 -14.77 6.66 5.00
CA ALA A 76 -14.57 7.72 5.98
C ALA A 76 -15.64 7.64 7.09
N PRO A 77 -15.31 8.00 8.33
CA PRO A 77 -16.31 8.17 9.39
C PRO A 77 -17.29 9.29 9.02
N GLN A 78 -18.56 9.14 9.42
CA GLN A 78 -19.56 10.20 9.22
C GLN A 78 -19.15 11.49 9.94
N ASP A 79 -18.60 11.35 11.14
CA ASP A 79 -17.96 12.43 11.88
C ASP A 79 -16.45 12.46 11.56
N PRO A 80 -15.93 13.54 10.94
CA PRO A 80 -14.52 13.64 10.54
C PRO A 80 -13.54 13.66 11.73
N THR A 81 -14.04 13.79 12.97
CA THR A 81 -13.22 13.73 14.20
C THR A 81 -13.11 12.31 14.79
N LYS A 82 -13.78 11.33 14.18
CA LYS A 82 -13.84 9.94 14.66
C LYS A 82 -12.98 9.00 13.81
N THR A 83 -13.00 7.73 14.16
CA THR A 83 -12.33 6.66 13.42
C THR A 83 -13.27 5.48 13.28
N ASN A 84 -13.28 4.86 12.10
CA ASN A 84 -13.97 3.61 11.89
C ASN A 84 -13.00 2.44 12.08
N ARG A 85 -13.51 1.32 12.61
CA ARG A 85 -12.78 0.05 12.66
C ARG A 85 -13.48 -0.93 11.73
N TYR A 86 -12.69 -1.65 10.93
CA TYR A 86 -13.18 -2.64 9.99
C TYR A 86 -12.51 -3.98 10.26
N LYS A 87 -13.28 -5.06 10.14
CA LYS A 87 -12.71 -6.40 9.96
C LYS A 87 -12.43 -6.57 8.47
N ALA A 88 -11.16 -6.47 8.08
CA ALA A 88 -10.71 -6.74 6.73
C ALA A 88 -9.46 -7.64 6.81
N PRO A 89 -9.33 -8.64 5.92
CA PRO A 89 -8.07 -9.35 5.75
C PRO A 89 -6.96 -8.34 5.48
N LEU A 90 -5.87 -8.48 6.23
CA LEU A 90 -4.76 -7.55 6.26
C LEU A 90 -3.47 -8.34 6.46
N PHE A 91 -2.47 -8.05 5.63
CA PHE A 91 -1.09 -8.39 5.95
C PHE A 91 -0.20 -7.18 5.70
N PHE A 92 0.89 -7.12 6.45
CA PHE A 92 1.96 -6.16 6.23
C PHE A 92 3.07 -6.79 5.42
N PHE A 93 3.83 -5.97 4.71
CA PHE A 93 5.02 -6.43 4.02
C PHE A 93 6.16 -5.43 4.17
N SER A 94 7.38 -5.95 4.10
CA SER A 94 8.60 -5.16 3.94
C SER A 94 9.34 -5.68 2.72
N LEU A 95 9.75 -4.77 1.84
CA LEU A 95 10.53 -5.06 0.63
C LEU A 95 12.00 -4.75 0.82
N SER A 96 12.32 -3.79 1.71
CA SER A 96 13.69 -3.43 2.07
C SER A 96 13.73 -2.70 3.41
N GLY A 97 14.92 -2.64 4.00
CA GLY A 97 15.21 -1.91 5.24
C GLY A 97 15.17 -2.83 6.44
N ALA A 98 13.98 -3.16 6.94
CA ALA A 98 13.82 -4.00 8.12
C ALA A 98 14.21 -5.47 7.90
N TYR A 99 14.07 -5.95 6.66
CA TYR A 99 14.41 -7.30 6.24
C TYR A 99 15.25 -7.26 4.96
N GLU A 100 16.12 -8.25 4.77
CA GLU A 100 17.01 -8.34 3.60
C GLU A 100 16.27 -8.73 2.32
N THR A 101 15.16 -9.47 2.45
CA THR A 101 14.32 -9.94 1.34
C THR A 101 12.86 -9.55 1.56
N PRO A 102 12.04 -9.51 0.49
CA PRO A 102 10.59 -9.35 0.61
C PRO A 102 10.01 -10.30 1.66
N THR A 103 9.34 -9.73 2.65
CA THR A 103 8.86 -10.45 3.84
C THR A 103 7.41 -10.10 4.11
N LYS A 104 6.56 -11.13 4.24
CA LYS A 104 5.17 -11.01 4.65
C LYS A 104 5.12 -11.07 6.17
N ILE A 105 4.41 -10.13 6.78
CA ILE A 105 4.27 -10.01 8.22
C ILE A 105 2.78 -10.21 8.52
N GLU A 106 2.47 -11.35 9.11
CA GLU A 106 1.11 -11.69 9.54
C GLU A 106 0.78 -10.95 10.84
N LEU A 107 -0.48 -10.58 10.99
CA LEU A 107 -1.01 -10.01 12.23
C LEU A 107 -1.36 -11.14 13.21
N PRO A 108 -1.16 -10.95 14.53
CA PRO A 108 -1.62 -11.88 15.55
C PRO A 108 -3.13 -12.12 15.54
#